data_AF-A0A168R9A2-F1
#
_entry.id   AF-A0A168R9A2-F1
#
_cell.length_a   1.000
_cell.length_b   1.000
_cell.length_c   1.000
_cell.angle_alpha   90.00
_cell.angle_beta   90.00
_cell.angle_gamma   90.00
#
_symmetry.space_group_name_H-M   'P 1'
#
loop_
_entity.id
_entity.type
_entity.pdbx_description
1 polymer ?
#
loop_
_entity_poly.entity_id
_entity_poly.type
_entity_poly.pdbx_seq_one_letter_code
_entity_poly.pdbx_strand_id
1 'polypeptide(L)'
;MASDALWSILTAPDKTQQVTLEWAGKLIFRCSPGLIRNQWQRAKRSPRPLPLPPFDYLPVDRMNCSQWHTFWSLKVPHSIRSVWWRLLLARPPTRSYLHKILPEQCRLPLCPICLAVDEDIAHMIVSCPKKKEVWKAGQAMLGTKILDPCVVWQALTFQSVPRSTKAIQEWVLILLRCGRILQVI
;
A
#
# COMPACT_ATOMS: atom_id res chain seq x y z
N MET A 1 -8.48 24.22 42.96
CA MET A 1 -8.21 24.64 41.56
C MET A 1 -6.78 24.25 41.24
N ALA A 2 -6.62 23.46 40.17
CA ALA A 2 -5.40 23.01 39.47
C ALA A 2 -4.06 22.97 40.24
N SER A 3 -3.51 21.78 40.44
CA SER A 3 -2.05 21.61 40.59
C SER A 3 -1.55 20.50 39.65
N ASP A 4 -1.08 20.94 38.49
CA ASP A 4 0.04 20.44 37.71
C ASP A 4 0.40 18.95 37.81
N ALA A 5 -0.09 18.16 36.85
CA ALA A 5 0.53 16.89 36.48
C ALA A 5 1.81 17.18 35.68
N LEU A 6 2.96 17.21 36.37
CA LEU A 6 4.27 17.30 35.74
C LEU A 6 4.59 15.98 35.01
N TRP A 7 4.59 16.03 33.68
CA TRP A 7 5.04 14.94 32.81
C TRP A 7 6.57 14.91 32.73
N SER A 8 7.22 14.14 33.59
CA SER A 8 8.66 13.88 33.47
C SER A 8 8.89 12.47 32.93
N ILE A 9 9.21 12.36 31.63
CA ILE A 9 9.73 11.12 31.05
C ILE A 9 11.22 11.02 31.45
N LEU A 10 11.51 10.44 32.61
CA LEU A 10 12.88 10.08 32.95
C LEU A 10 13.33 8.92 32.06
N THR A 11 14.17 9.23 31.08
CA THR A 11 14.82 8.22 30.23
C THR A 11 16.16 7.84 30.85
N ALA A 12 16.19 6.73 31.60
CA ALA A 12 17.45 6.05 31.94
C ALA A 12 17.84 5.09 30.81
N PRO A 13 19.14 4.94 30.48
CA PRO A 13 19.60 4.13 29.36
C PRO A 13 19.75 2.67 29.80
N ASP A 14 18.64 1.93 29.84
CA ASP A 14 18.69 0.47 29.94
C ASP A 14 17.67 -0.15 28.98
N LYS A 15 18.05 -1.24 28.32
CA LYS A 15 17.44 -1.81 27.10
C LYS A 15 16.06 -2.45 27.29
N THR A 16 15.37 -2.11 28.37
CA THR A 16 13.95 -2.35 28.59
C THR A 16 13.30 -1.03 28.98
N GLN A 17 12.95 -0.21 27.98
CA GLN A 17 12.06 0.93 28.21
C GLN A 17 10.78 0.41 28.85
N GLN A 18 10.48 0.87 30.07
CA GLN A 18 9.24 0.58 30.79
C GLN A 18 8.49 1.89 31.00
N VAL A 19 7.17 1.85 30.92
CA VAL A 19 6.33 3.00 31.19
C VAL A 19 5.91 2.94 32.65
N THR A 20 6.23 3.99 33.40
CA THR A 20 5.86 4.16 34.81
C THR A 20 4.86 5.31 34.94
N LEU A 21 3.74 5.06 35.62
CA LEU A 21 2.80 6.09 36.03
C LEU A 21 2.89 6.28 37.53
N GLU A 22 3.20 7.51 37.95
CA GLU A 22 3.31 7.89 39.35
C GLU A 22 2.24 8.94 39.68
N TRP A 23 1.61 8.80 40.83
CA TRP A 23 0.70 9.82 41.37
C TRP A 23 0.99 9.96 42.87
N ALA A 24 1.12 11.21 43.32
CA ALA A 24 1.55 11.53 44.69
C ALA A 24 2.85 10.80 45.13
N GLY A 25 3.81 10.64 44.22
CA GLY A 25 5.09 9.97 44.49
C GLY A 25 5.01 8.45 44.65
N LYS A 26 3.86 7.83 44.37
CA LYS A 26 3.67 6.38 44.42
C LYS A 26 3.58 5.81 43.02
N LEU A 27 4.38 4.78 42.73
CA LEU A 27 4.26 4.01 41.49
C LEU A 27 2.92 3.27 41.46
N ILE A 28 2.04 3.67 40.55
CA ILE A 28 0.70 3.08 40.40
C ILE A 28 0.73 1.95 39.38
N PHE A 29 1.55 2.08 38.33
CA PHE A 29 1.57 1.09 37.25
C PHE A 29 2.92 1.07 36.54
N ARG A 30 3.45 -0.14 36.32
CA ARG A 30 4.67 -0.41 35.56
C ARG A 30 4.38 -1.49 34.55
N CYS A 31 4.58 -1.20 33.27
CA CYS A 31 4.48 -2.21 32.23
C CYS A 31 5.42 -1.92 31.08
N SER A 32 5.72 -2.95 30.29
CA SER A 32 6.46 -2.77 29.05
C SER A 32 5.57 -2.15 27.98
N PRO A 33 6.12 -1.33 27.06
CA PRO A 33 5.41 -0.87 25.87
C PRO A 33 4.78 -2.00 25.05
N GLY A 34 5.38 -3.20 25.08
CA GLY A 34 4.84 -4.40 24.45
C GLY A 34 3.53 -4.87 25.07
N LEU A 35 3.42 -4.83 26.41
CA LEU A 35 2.20 -5.21 27.12
C LEU A 35 1.06 -4.23 26.82
N ILE A 36 1.34 -2.92 26.84
CA ILE A 36 0.39 -1.87 26.41
C ILE A 36 -0.08 -2.16 24.99
N ARG A 37 0.85 -2.31 24.03
CA ARG A 37 0.52 -2.56 22.63
C ARG A 37 -0.38 -3.80 22.46
N ASN A 38 -0.04 -4.90 23.13
CA ASN A 38 -0.83 -6.14 23.06
C ASN A 38 -2.23 -5.95 23.65
N GLN A 39 -2.36 -5.26 24.77
CA GLN A 39 -3.65 -4.99 25.40
C GLN A 39 -4.51 -4.07 24.53
N TRP A 40 -3.93 -3.04 23.94
CA TRP A 40 -4.61 -2.14 23.00
C TRP A 40 -5.04 -2.88 21.73
N GLN A 41 -4.19 -3.74 21.18
CA GLN A 41 -4.54 -4.59 20.03
C GLN A 41 -5.66 -5.56 20.37
N ARG A 42 -5.68 -6.14 21.57
CA ARG A 42 -6.78 -7.02 22.05
C ARG A 42 -8.09 -6.25 22.24
N ALA A 43 -8.04 -5.09 22.89
CA ALA A 43 -9.20 -4.23 23.14
C ALA A 43 -9.77 -3.63 21.84
N LYS A 44 -8.91 -3.38 20.84
CA LYS A 44 -9.26 -2.87 19.51
C LYS A 44 -9.27 -3.94 18.43
N ARG A 45 -9.54 -5.22 18.77
CA ARG A 45 -9.93 -6.23 17.76
C ARG A 45 -11.34 -5.90 17.21
N SER A 46 -11.53 -4.69 16.71
CA SER A 46 -12.54 -4.46 15.69
C SER A 46 -11.94 -5.07 14.42
N PRO A 47 -12.59 -6.09 13.81
CA PRO A 47 -12.30 -6.39 12.41
C PRO A 47 -12.35 -5.07 11.66
N ARG A 48 -11.37 -4.78 10.80
CA ARG A 48 -11.45 -3.65 9.87
C ARG A 48 -12.88 -3.67 9.31
N PRO A 49 -13.70 -2.62 9.49
CA PRO A 49 -15.12 -2.69 9.16
C PRO A 49 -15.25 -3.27 7.76
N LEU A 50 -16.00 -4.38 7.62
CA LEU A 50 -16.24 -4.95 6.31
C LEU A 50 -16.82 -3.81 5.47
N PRO A 51 -16.30 -3.56 4.25
CA PRO A 51 -16.87 -2.51 3.42
C PRO A 51 -18.35 -2.82 3.24
N LEU A 52 -19.20 -1.84 3.56
CA LEU A 52 -20.65 -2.01 3.41
C LEU A 52 -20.93 -2.20 1.91
N PRO A 53 -21.74 -3.18 1.50
CA PRO A 53 -22.20 -3.26 0.13
C PRO A 53 -22.76 -1.91 -0.33
N PRO A 54 -22.41 -1.43 -1.53
CA PRO A 54 -21.81 -2.16 -2.64
C PRO A 54 -20.26 -2.12 -2.71
N PHE A 55 -19.57 -1.61 -1.68
CA PHE A 55 -18.12 -1.42 -1.74
C PHE A 55 -17.36 -2.75 -1.56
N ASP A 56 -16.41 -3.01 -2.46
CA ASP A 56 -15.48 -4.15 -2.35
C ASP A 56 -14.19 -3.72 -1.62
N TYR A 57 -13.45 -4.69 -1.07
CA TYR A 57 -12.15 -4.45 -0.45
C TYR A 57 -11.15 -3.90 -1.46
N LEU A 58 -10.42 -2.87 -1.04
CA LEU A 58 -9.29 -2.36 -1.81
C LEU A 58 -8.15 -3.39 -1.84
N PRO A 59 -7.26 -3.36 -2.84
CA PRO A 59 -6.08 -4.22 -2.86
C PRO A 59 -5.26 -4.14 -1.55
N VAL A 60 -5.13 -2.93 -0.98
CA VAL A 60 -4.46 -2.70 0.31
C VAL A 60 -5.06 -3.52 1.47
N ASP A 61 -6.38 -3.77 1.46
CA ASP A 61 -7.07 -4.46 2.55
C ASP A 61 -6.91 -5.99 2.45
N ARG A 62 -6.64 -6.50 1.24
CA ARG A 62 -6.50 -7.93 0.96
C ARG A 62 -5.10 -8.48 1.24
N MET A 63 -4.12 -7.59 1.41
CA MET A 63 -2.72 -7.93 1.63
C MET A 63 -2.41 -8.31 3.09
N ASN A 64 -1.67 -9.40 3.29
CA ASN A 64 -1.21 -9.84 4.60
C ASN A 64 0.15 -9.21 5.00
N CYS A 65 0.61 -9.46 6.24
CA CYS A 65 1.87 -8.93 6.74
C CYS A 65 3.09 -9.29 5.87
N SER A 66 3.17 -10.52 5.35
CA SER A 66 4.29 -10.96 4.51
C SER A 66 4.32 -10.26 3.15
N GLN A 67 3.15 -10.06 2.53
CA GLN A 67 3.01 -9.31 1.27
C GLN A 67 3.37 -7.84 1.49
N TRP A 68 2.93 -7.24 2.60
CA TRP A 68 3.31 -5.87 2.99
C TRP A 68 4.81 -5.73 3.19
N HIS A 69 5.40 -6.61 3.98
CA HIS A 69 6.84 -6.62 4.20
C HIS A 69 7.59 -6.71 2.87
N THR A 70 7.15 -7.59 1.98
CA THR A 70 7.74 -7.74 0.66
C THR A 70 7.63 -6.46 -0.16
N PHE A 71 6.44 -5.88 -0.30
CA PHE A 71 6.22 -4.63 -1.03
C PHE A 71 7.16 -3.51 -0.57
N TRP A 72 7.29 -3.30 0.74
CA TRP A 72 8.17 -2.28 1.30
C TRP A 72 9.66 -2.60 1.12
N SER A 73 10.02 -3.89 1.07
CA SER A 73 11.40 -4.34 0.86
C SER A 73 11.88 -4.25 -0.60
N LEU A 74 10.97 -4.13 -1.57
CA LEU A 74 11.31 -4.09 -3.00
C LEU A 74 12.27 -2.92 -3.28
N LYS A 75 13.36 -3.19 -4.00
CA LYS A 75 14.35 -2.20 -4.45
C LYS A 75 13.85 -1.43 -5.68
N VAL A 76 12.75 -0.70 -5.52
CA VAL A 76 12.20 0.23 -6.52
C VAL A 76 12.40 1.70 -6.10
N PRO A 77 12.55 2.63 -7.06
CA PRO A 77 12.63 4.06 -6.75
C PRO A 77 11.39 4.57 -6.00
N HIS A 78 11.55 5.62 -5.20
CA HIS A 78 10.47 6.19 -4.39
C HIS A 78 9.27 6.62 -5.25
N SER A 79 9.51 7.32 -6.36
CA SER A 79 8.48 7.78 -7.30
C SER A 79 7.57 6.63 -7.75
N ILE A 80 8.16 5.48 -8.07
CA ILE A 80 7.45 4.29 -8.52
C ILE A 80 6.66 3.67 -7.39
N ARG A 81 7.25 3.58 -6.19
CA ARG A 81 6.54 3.11 -5.02
C ARG A 81 5.33 3.99 -4.68
N SER A 82 5.42 5.31 -4.85
CA SER A 82 4.29 6.21 -4.65
C SER A 82 3.16 6.01 -5.67
N VAL A 83 3.48 5.69 -6.92
CA VAL A 83 2.46 5.31 -7.93
C VAL A 83 1.83 3.98 -7.57
N TRP A 84 2.65 2.97 -7.26
CA TRP A 84 2.19 1.62 -6.91
C TRP A 84 1.36 1.62 -5.62
N TRP A 85 1.76 2.38 -4.61
CA TRP A 85 0.98 2.57 -3.39
C TRP A 85 -0.40 3.18 -3.67
N ARG A 86 -0.47 4.23 -4.50
CA ARG A 86 -1.75 4.83 -4.90
C ARG A 86 -2.63 3.85 -5.68
N LEU A 87 -2.03 2.99 -6.51
CA LEU A 87 -2.73 1.89 -7.17
C LEU A 87 -3.34 0.93 -6.14
N LEU A 88 -2.58 0.52 -5.11
CA LEU A 88 -3.07 -0.37 -4.05
C LEU A 88 -4.21 0.24 -3.22
N LEU A 89 -4.21 1.58 -3.09
CA LEU A 89 -5.30 2.34 -2.48
C LEU A 89 -6.50 2.58 -3.42
N ALA A 90 -6.41 2.20 -4.69
CA ALA A 90 -7.35 2.57 -5.76
C ALA A 90 -7.57 4.10 -5.87
N ARG A 91 -6.52 4.89 -5.63
CA ARG A 91 -6.51 6.36 -5.72
C ARG A 91 -5.45 6.94 -6.68
N PRO A 92 -5.17 6.36 -7.86
CA PRO A 92 -4.35 7.06 -8.83
C PRO A 92 -5.15 8.21 -9.48
N PRO A 93 -4.46 9.25 -9.98
CA PRO A 93 -5.11 10.42 -10.59
C PRO A 93 -5.56 10.11 -12.02
N THR A 94 -6.48 9.16 -12.19
CA THR A 94 -6.99 8.80 -13.52
C THR A 94 -7.78 9.95 -14.14
N ARG A 95 -7.86 10.02 -15.47
CA ARG A 95 -8.67 11.07 -16.13
C ARG A 95 -10.14 11.02 -15.72
N SER A 96 -10.74 9.85 -15.56
CA SER A 96 -12.12 9.74 -15.09
C SER A 96 -12.32 10.27 -13.67
N TYR A 97 -11.32 10.12 -12.80
CA TYR A 97 -11.37 10.72 -11.46
C TYR A 97 -11.17 12.24 -11.52
N LEU A 98 -10.13 12.71 -12.22
CA LEU A 98 -9.82 14.13 -12.35
C LEU A 98 -10.94 14.92 -13.01
N HIS A 99 -11.62 14.36 -14.01
CA HIS A 99 -12.77 14.98 -14.65
C HIS A 99 -13.90 15.26 -13.66
N LYS A 100 -14.11 14.35 -12.70
CA LYS A 100 -15.15 14.49 -11.67
C LYS A 100 -14.81 15.54 -10.62
N ILE A 101 -13.54 15.62 -10.21
CA ILE A 101 -13.12 16.50 -9.10
C ILE A 101 -12.59 17.87 -9.55
N LEU A 102 -12.10 17.98 -10.79
CA LEU A 102 -11.46 19.16 -11.37
C LEU A 102 -11.90 19.34 -12.84
N PRO A 103 -13.21 19.52 -13.11
CA PRO A 103 -13.75 19.54 -14.47
C PRO A 103 -13.16 20.65 -15.36
N GLU A 104 -12.81 21.80 -14.77
CA GLU A 104 -12.20 22.92 -15.49
C GLU A 104 -10.82 22.57 -16.07
N GLN A 105 -10.05 21.76 -15.34
CA GLN A 105 -8.69 21.34 -15.72
C GLN A 105 -8.72 20.04 -16.55
N CYS A 106 -9.75 19.22 -16.35
CA CYS A 106 -9.91 17.93 -16.99
C CYS A 106 -11.30 17.84 -17.65
N ARG A 107 -11.47 18.47 -18.81
CA ARG A 107 -12.78 18.55 -19.50
C ARG A 107 -13.35 17.21 -19.96
N LEU A 108 -12.49 16.22 -20.24
CA LEU A 108 -12.91 14.90 -20.73
C LEU A 108 -12.26 13.77 -19.91
N PRO A 109 -13.01 12.71 -19.58
CA PRO A 109 -12.52 11.54 -18.85
C PRO A 109 -11.67 10.58 -19.69
N LEU A 110 -11.51 10.84 -21.00
CA LEU A 110 -10.77 9.98 -21.92
C LEU A 110 -9.29 9.81 -21.54
N CYS A 111 -8.76 8.62 -21.77
CA CYS A 111 -7.33 8.32 -21.63
C CYS A 111 -6.49 9.23 -22.52
N PRO A 112 -5.44 9.89 -21.99
CA PRO A 112 -4.66 10.87 -22.75
C PRO A 112 -3.75 10.20 -23.80
N ILE A 113 -3.63 8.87 -23.77
CA ILE A 113 -2.75 8.11 -24.66
C ILE A 113 -3.52 7.54 -25.86
N CYS A 114 -4.64 6.85 -25.62
CA CYS A 114 -5.41 6.23 -26.69
C CYS A 114 -6.57 7.09 -27.20
N LEU A 115 -7.02 8.07 -26.40
CA LEU A 115 -8.13 9.00 -26.69
C LEU A 115 -9.46 8.31 -27.06
N ALA A 116 -9.62 7.02 -26.76
CA ALA A 116 -10.75 6.21 -27.25
C ALA A 116 -11.75 5.82 -26.15
N VAL A 117 -11.29 5.68 -24.91
CA VAL A 117 -12.11 5.22 -23.78
C VAL A 117 -11.77 6.03 -22.55
N ASP A 118 -12.75 6.20 -21.67
CA ASP A 118 -12.59 6.75 -20.32
C ASP A 118 -11.49 6.04 -19.55
N GLU A 119 -10.61 6.81 -18.90
CA GLU A 119 -9.48 6.24 -18.16
C GLU A 119 -9.87 5.93 -16.72
N ASP A 120 -10.25 4.68 -16.49
CA ASP A 120 -10.26 4.09 -15.16
C ASP A 120 -8.86 3.61 -14.74
N ILE A 121 -8.75 3.04 -13.54
CA ILE A 121 -7.47 2.61 -12.99
C ILE A 121 -6.86 1.47 -13.82
N ALA A 122 -7.68 0.52 -14.28
CA ALA A 122 -7.18 -0.60 -15.09
C ALA A 122 -6.67 -0.10 -16.44
N HIS A 123 -7.39 0.82 -17.09
CA HIS A 123 -6.98 1.47 -18.34
C HIS A 123 -5.73 2.33 -18.15
N MET A 124 -5.62 3.02 -17.02
CA MET A 124 -4.43 3.80 -16.66
C MET A 124 -3.19 2.90 -16.55
N ILE A 125 -3.29 1.68 -16.05
CA ILE A 125 -2.11 0.84 -15.79
C ILE A 125 -1.87 -0.23 -16.85
N VAL A 126 -2.87 -1.02 -17.24
CA VAL A 126 -2.68 -2.24 -18.07
C VAL A 126 -3.60 -2.34 -19.29
N SER A 127 -4.80 -1.75 -19.27
CA SER A 127 -5.82 -2.04 -20.30
C SER A 127 -5.74 -1.15 -21.54
N CYS A 128 -5.08 0.00 -21.46
CA CYS A 128 -4.84 0.86 -22.62
C CYS A 128 -4.03 0.12 -23.70
N PRO A 129 -4.47 0.08 -24.98
CA PRO A 129 -3.77 -0.64 -26.05
C PRO A 129 -2.31 -0.24 -26.19
N LYS A 130 -2.00 1.06 -26.07
CA LYS A 130 -0.62 1.57 -26.16
C LYS A 130 0.22 1.13 -24.95
N LYS A 131 -0.36 1.13 -23.75
CA LYS A 131 0.32 0.64 -22.53
C LYS A 131 0.56 -0.87 -22.56
N LYS A 132 -0.35 -1.65 -23.16
CA LYS A 132 -0.12 -3.10 -23.38
C LYS A 132 1.15 -3.36 -24.17
N GLU A 133 1.43 -2.56 -25.20
CA GLU A 133 2.66 -2.68 -25.99
C GLU A 133 3.89 -2.29 -25.17
N VAL A 134 3.80 -1.26 -24.32
CA VAL A 134 4.87 -0.92 -23.35
C VAL A 134 5.14 -2.07 -22.38
N TRP A 135 4.09 -2.70 -21.85
CA TRP A 135 4.23 -3.88 -20.99
C TRP A 135 4.89 -5.05 -21.71
N LYS A 136 4.51 -5.34 -22.95
CA LYS A 136 5.15 -6.41 -23.75
C LYS A 136 6.63 -6.09 -24.01
N ALA A 137 6.93 -4.86 -24.44
CA ALA A 137 8.29 -4.43 -24.73
C ALA A 137 9.17 -4.46 -23.47
N GLY A 138 8.70 -3.89 -22.36
CA GLY A 138 9.42 -3.92 -21.08
C GLY A 138 9.67 -5.33 -20.56
N GLN A 139 8.70 -6.23 -20.74
CA GLN A 139 8.87 -7.64 -20.40
C GLN A 139 9.92 -8.34 -21.26
N ALA A 140 9.92 -8.09 -22.57
CA ALA A 140 10.91 -8.61 -23.49
C ALA A 140 12.32 -8.09 -23.15
N MET A 141 12.47 -6.79 -22.90
CA MET A 141 13.74 -6.16 -22.53
C MET A 141 14.33 -6.71 -21.22
N LEU A 142 13.48 -7.04 -20.25
CA LEU A 142 13.90 -7.59 -18.95
C LEU A 142 14.10 -9.11 -18.94
N GLY A 143 14.00 -9.77 -20.11
CA GLY A 143 14.13 -11.21 -20.27
C GLY A 143 13.08 -11.99 -19.47
N THR A 144 11.86 -11.45 -19.40
CA THR A 144 10.74 -12.10 -18.70
C THR A 144 9.85 -12.83 -19.68
N LYS A 145 9.20 -13.91 -19.20
CA LYS A 145 8.05 -14.48 -19.91
C LYS A 145 6.99 -13.39 -20.03
N ILE A 146 6.52 -13.15 -21.25
CA ILE A 146 5.46 -12.18 -21.50
C ILE A 146 4.19 -12.67 -20.78
N LEU A 147 3.75 -11.90 -19.81
CA LEU A 147 2.52 -12.10 -19.07
C LEU A 147 1.40 -11.31 -19.73
N ASP A 148 0.20 -11.91 -19.73
CA ASP A 148 -1.03 -11.23 -20.11
C ASP A 148 -1.31 -10.04 -19.17
N PRO A 149 -1.87 -8.92 -19.66
CA PRO A 149 -2.19 -7.75 -18.84
C PRO A 149 -3.01 -8.06 -17.58
N CYS A 150 -3.89 -9.05 -17.61
CA CYS A 150 -4.65 -9.48 -16.44
C CYS A 150 -3.73 -10.03 -15.34
N VAL A 151 -2.74 -10.84 -15.71
CA VAL A 151 -1.76 -11.42 -14.77
C VAL A 151 -0.85 -10.33 -14.21
N VAL A 152 -0.42 -9.38 -15.06
CA VAL A 152 0.35 -8.20 -14.61
C VAL A 152 -0.46 -7.41 -13.56
N TRP A 153 -1.74 -7.16 -13.82
CA TRP A 153 -2.63 -6.50 -12.89
C TRP A 153 -2.77 -7.25 -11.56
N GLN A 154 -2.99 -8.56 -11.60
CA GLN A 154 -3.07 -9.40 -10.40
C GLN A 154 -1.77 -9.40 -9.59
N ALA A 155 -0.61 -9.36 -10.26
CA ALA A 155 0.68 -9.24 -9.60
C ALA A 155 0.86 -7.86 -8.95
N LEU A 156 0.56 -6.77 -9.67
CA LEU A 156 0.63 -5.40 -9.15
C LEU A 156 -0.33 -5.17 -7.97
N THR A 157 -1.50 -5.82 -7.97
CA THR A 157 -2.49 -5.72 -6.90
C THR A 157 -2.33 -6.78 -5.80
N PHE A 158 -1.26 -7.57 -5.85
CA PHE A 158 -0.95 -8.65 -4.90
C PHE A 158 -2.05 -9.72 -4.77
N GLN A 159 -2.91 -9.87 -5.78
CA GLN A 159 -3.98 -10.88 -5.81
C GLN A 159 -3.43 -12.28 -6.11
N SER A 160 -2.48 -12.38 -7.05
CA SER A 160 -1.83 -13.65 -7.41
C SER A 160 -0.57 -13.94 -6.59
N VAL A 161 -0.09 -12.97 -5.81
CA VAL A 161 1.12 -13.12 -5.01
C VAL A 161 0.83 -14.03 -3.81
N PRO A 162 1.62 -15.09 -3.56
CA PRO A 162 1.40 -15.99 -2.43
C PRO A 162 1.34 -15.27 -1.09
N ARG A 163 0.73 -15.91 -0.09
CA ARG A 163 0.65 -15.37 1.27
C ARG A 163 1.80 -15.83 2.17
N SER A 164 2.45 -16.94 1.83
CA SER A 164 3.58 -17.51 2.59
C SER A 164 4.89 -16.81 2.23
N THR A 165 5.69 -16.45 3.24
CA THR A 165 6.99 -15.78 3.05
C THR A 165 7.93 -16.55 2.12
N LYS A 166 7.99 -17.90 2.24
CA LYS A 166 8.84 -18.74 1.38
C LYS A 166 8.43 -18.65 -0.08
N ALA A 167 7.13 -18.73 -0.35
CA ALA A 167 6.59 -18.69 -1.72
C ALA A 167 6.63 -17.27 -2.32
N ILE A 168 6.49 -16.22 -1.49
CA ILE A 168 6.62 -14.83 -1.96
C ILE A 168 8.03 -14.54 -2.46
N GLN A 169 9.06 -15.18 -1.90
CA GLN A 169 10.44 -14.97 -2.32
C GLN A 169 10.66 -15.26 -3.81
N GLU A 170 9.94 -16.26 -4.35
CA GLU A 170 9.96 -16.61 -5.77
C GLU A 170 9.33 -15.52 -6.65
N TRP A 171 8.43 -14.71 -6.09
CA TRP A 171 7.76 -13.60 -6.77
C TRP A 171 8.53 -12.28 -6.74
N VAL A 172 9.56 -12.14 -5.89
CA VAL A 172 10.29 -10.87 -5.72
C VAL A 172 10.86 -10.35 -7.04
N LEU A 173 11.45 -11.22 -7.87
CA LEU A 173 11.99 -10.82 -9.16
C LEU A 173 10.88 -10.35 -10.12
N ILE A 174 9.74 -11.05 -10.15
CA ILE A 174 8.59 -10.66 -10.98
C ILE A 174 8.09 -9.28 -10.54
N LEU A 175 7.91 -9.06 -9.24
CA LEU A 175 7.47 -7.77 -8.69
C LEU A 175 8.46 -6.64 -8.97
N LEU A 176 9.77 -6.89 -8.85
CA LEU A 176 10.80 -5.91 -9.23
C LEU A 176 10.73 -5.53 -10.70
N ARG A 177 10.54 -6.51 -11.59
CA ARG A 177 10.38 -6.29 -13.03
C ARG A 177 9.10 -5.51 -13.33
N CYS A 178 7.98 -5.86 -12.71
CA CYS A 178 6.74 -5.09 -12.82
C CYS A 178 6.92 -3.64 -12.36
N GLY A 179 7.61 -3.42 -11.23
CA GLY A 179 7.92 -2.07 -10.74
C GLY A 179 8.78 -1.27 -11.71
N ARG A 180 9.77 -1.90 -12.37
CA ARG A 180 10.60 -1.23 -13.39
C ARG A 180 9.80 -0.84 -14.63
N ILE A 181 8.88 -1.69 -15.08
CA ILE A 181 8.03 -1.35 -16.23
C ILE A 181 7.02 -0.27 -15.84
N LEU A 182 6.49 -0.29 -14.62
CA LEU A 182 5.58 0.74 -14.11
C LEU A 182 6.19 2.15 -14.12
N GLN A 183 7.52 2.27 -14.16
CA GLN A 183 8.21 3.56 -14.31
C GLN A 183 7.94 4.28 -15.63
N VAL A 184 7.61 3.52 -16.67
CA VAL A 184 7.43 4.05 -18.04
C VAL A 184 5.97 4.00 -18.49
N ILE A 185 5.05 3.68 -17.58
CA ILE A 185 3.60 3.66 -17.77
C ILE A 185 2.98 4.97 -17.30
#